data_AF-A0A4R5KHQ9-F1
#
_entry.id   AF-A0A4R5KHQ9-F1
#
_cell.length_a   1.000
_cell.length_b   1.000
_cell.length_c   1.000
_cell.angle_alpha   90.00
_cell.angle_beta   90.00
_cell.angle_gamma   90.00
#
_symmetry.space_group_name_H-M   'P 1'
#
loop_
_entity.id
_entity.type
_entity.pdbx_description
1 polymer ?
#
loop_
_entity_poly.entity_id
_entity_poly.type
_entity_poly.pdbx_seq_one_letter_code
_entity_poly.pdbx_strand_id
1 'polypeptide(L)' 'MLSLFTNQVSRVRRDETGATAVEYGIMVALIAVVIIVAVTLLGGTVKDTFTKVQCSVAGKTYTAGTSAGGGTCA' A
#
# COMPACT_ATOMS: atom_id res chain seq x y z
N MET A 1 -24.30 7.41 -46.31
CA MET A 1 -23.64 8.52 -45.58
C MET A 1 -23.67 8.41 -44.05
N LEU A 2 -24.38 7.43 -43.45
CA LEU A 2 -24.48 7.29 -41.98
C LEU A 2 -23.30 6.55 -41.31
N SER A 3 -22.50 5.79 -42.09
CA SER A 3 -21.37 4.98 -41.58
C SER A 3 -20.22 5.82 -41.01
N LEU A 4 -20.02 7.03 -41.54
CA LEU A 4 -18.95 7.93 -41.08
C LEU A 4 -19.25 8.53 -39.71
N PHE A 5 -20.52 8.78 -39.39
CA PHE A 5 -20.93 9.31 -38.09
C PHE A 5 -20.77 8.29 -36.95
N THR A 6 -21.08 7.01 -37.21
CA THR A 6 -20.94 5.95 -36.20
C THR A 6 -19.49 5.71 -35.77
N ASN A 7 -18.53 5.85 -36.70
CA ASN A 7 -17.10 5.68 -36.40
C ASN A 7 -16.56 6.78 -35.46
N GLN A 8 -17.00 8.03 -35.65
CA GLN A 8 -16.56 9.17 -34.83
C GLN A 8 -17.10 9.10 -33.39
N VAL A 9 -18.35 8.67 -33.21
CA VAL A 9 -18.95 8.47 -31.88
C VAL A 9 -18.25 7.35 -31.10
N SER A 10 -17.80 6.30 -31.80
CA SER A 10 -17.07 5.18 -31.18
C SER A 10 -15.67 5.55 -30.67
N ARG A 11 -15.03 6.57 -31.25
CA ARG A 11 -13.74 7.13 -30.78
C ARG A 11 -13.92 8.00 -29.54
N VAL A 12 -14.90 8.91 -29.55
CA VAL A 12 -15.20 9.77 -28.39
C VAL A 12 -15.59 8.94 -27.15
N ARG A 13 -16.40 7.89 -27.32
CA ARG A 13 -16.74 6.94 -26.23
C ARG A 13 -15.52 6.22 -25.65
N ARG A 14 -14.50 5.91 -26.48
CA ARG A 14 -13.25 5.28 -26.03
C ARG A 14 -12.32 6.27 -25.32
N ASP A 15 -12.25 7.51 -25.81
CA ASP A 15 -11.40 8.55 -25.22
C ASP A 15 -11.89 8.96 -23.81
N GLU A 16 -13.20 8.96 -23.55
CA GLU A 16 -13.78 9.18 -22.21
C GLU A 16 -13.54 8.00 -21.25
N THR A 17 -13.54 6.76 -21.76
CA THR A 17 -13.28 5.55 -20.96
C THR A 17 -11.80 5.48 -20.53
N GLY A 18 -10.87 5.95 -21.36
CA GLY A 18 -9.44 6.04 -21.02
C GLY A 18 -9.11 7.17 -20.05
N ALA A 19 -9.71 8.34 -20.24
CA ALA A 19 -9.51 9.49 -19.34
C ALA A 19 -10.03 9.23 -17.91
N THR A 20 -11.17 8.57 -17.78
CA THR A 20 -11.74 8.19 -16.47
C THR A 20 -10.93 7.12 -15.74
N ALA A 21 -10.25 6.22 -16.46
CA ALA A 21 -9.39 5.21 -15.84
C ALA A 21 -8.19 5.82 -15.07
N VAL A 22 -7.64 6.93 -15.56
CA VAL A 22 -6.51 7.62 -14.91
C VAL A 22 -6.95 8.35 -13.64
N GLU A 23 -8.15 8.92 -13.64
CA GLU A 23 -8.68 9.68 -12.50
C GLU A 23 -8.94 8.77 -11.29
N TYR A 24 -9.63 7.64 -11.51
CA TYR A 24 -9.78 6.62 -10.46
C TYR A 24 -8.43 5.96 -10.12
N GLY A 25 -7.53 5.83 -11.09
CA GLY A 25 -6.18 5.30 -10.88
C GLY A 25 -5.35 6.13 -9.88
N ILE A 26 -5.42 7.45 -9.96
CA ILE A 26 -4.72 8.35 -9.02
C ILE A 26 -5.35 8.26 -7.61
N MET A 27 -6.67 8.16 -7.50
CA MET A 27 -7.33 7.99 -6.19
C MET A 27 -6.88 6.69 -5.51
N VAL A 28 -6.81 5.60 -6.27
CA VAL A 28 -6.31 4.31 -5.76
C VAL A 28 -4.81 4.40 -5.41
N ALA A 29 -4.01 5.10 -6.21
CA ALA A 29 -2.58 5.29 -5.93
C ALA A 29 -2.35 6.02 -4.59
N LEU A 30 -3.14 7.04 -4.26
CA LEU A 30 -3.05 7.75 -2.98
C LEU A 30 -3.40 6.83 -1.80
N ILE A 31 -4.44 6.02 -1.94
CA ILE A 31 -4.82 5.02 -0.92
C ILE A 31 -3.71 3.99 -0.75
N ALA A 32 -3.11 3.53 -1.84
CA ALA A 32 -2.02 2.55 -1.81
C ALA A 32 -0.81 3.07 -1.01
N VAL A 33 -0.41 4.34 -1.19
CA VAL A 33 0.68 4.95 -0.41
C VAL A 33 0.36 4.96 1.09
N VAL A 34 -0.86 5.35 1.45
CA VAL A 34 -1.30 5.35 2.87
C VAL A 34 -1.26 3.95 3.46
N ILE A 35 -1.73 2.94 2.71
CA ILE A 35 -1.70 1.54 3.16
C ILE A 35 -0.26 1.06 3.36
N ILE A 36 0.66 1.37 2.46
CA ILE A 36 2.07 0.99 2.59
C ILE A 36 2.67 1.56 3.89
N VAL A 37 2.41 2.84 4.18
CA VAL A 37 2.88 3.48 5.42
C VAL A 37 2.27 2.81 6.65
N ALA A 38 0.96 2.55 6.65
CA ALA A 38 0.30 1.88 7.76
C ALA A 38 0.85 0.47 8.01
N VAL A 39 1.03 -0.32 6.95
CA VAL A 39 1.53 -1.70 7.04
C VAL A 39 2.99 -1.76 7.48
N THR A 40 3.83 -0.81 7.07
CA THR A 40 5.24 -0.77 7.51
C THR A 40 5.35 -0.49 9.01
N LEU A 41 4.58 0.47 9.53
CA LEU A 41 4.52 0.77 10.97
C LEU A 41 3.95 -0.39 11.79
N LEU A 42 2.85 -0.98 11.32
CA LEU A 42 2.22 -2.13 11.97
C LEU A 42 3.15 -3.34 11.96
N GLY A 43 3.78 -3.63 10.82
CA GLY A 43 4.75 -4.72 10.67
C GLY A 43 5.92 -4.60 11.64
N GLY A 44 6.45 -3.38 11.82
CA GLY A 44 7.47 -3.11 12.83
C GLY A 44 7.00 -3.41 14.26
N THR A 45 5.80 -2.96 14.63
CA THR A 45 5.21 -3.20 15.96
C THR A 45 4.98 -4.68 16.24
N VAL A 46 4.49 -5.41 15.24
CA VAL A 46 4.29 -6.87 15.32
C VAL A 46 5.64 -7.58 15.47
N LYS A 47 6.65 -7.17 14.70
CA LYS A 47 8.02 -7.70 14.82
C LYS A 47 8.59 -7.50 16.22
N ASP A 48 8.44 -6.31 16.81
CA ASP A 48 8.91 -6.05 18.17
C ASP A 48 8.15 -6.87 19.21
N THR A 49 6.85 -7.09 19.02
CA THR A 49 6.04 -7.91 19.92
C THR A 49 6.53 -9.36 19.93
N PHE A 50 6.73 -9.96 18.75
CA PHE A 50 7.33 -11.29 18.66
C PHE A 50 8.77 -11.31 19.19
N THR A 51 9.53 -10.23 18.99
CA THR A 51 10.90 -10.09 19.50
C THR A 51 10.95 -10.05 21.03
N LYS A 52 9.96 -9.43 21.68
CA LYS A 52 9.83 -9.47 23.14
C LYS A 52 9.49 -10.87 23.63
N VAL A 53 8.54 -11.54 22.99
CA VAL A 53 8.14 -12.91 23.36
C VAL A 53 9.31 -13.88 23.24
N GLN A 54 10.07 -13.85 22.13
CA GLN A 54 11.25 -14.71 21.99
C GLN A 54 12.30 -14.44 23.08
N CYS A 55 12.49 -13.18 23.51
CA CYS A 55 13.42 -12.87 24.60
C CYS A 55 12.96 -13.43 25.93
N SER A 56 11.68 -13.23 26.26
CA SER A 56 11.10 -13.76 27.49
C SER A 56 11.21 -15.28 27.56
N VAL A 57 11.04 -15.97 26.43
CA VAL A 57 11.18 -17.43 26.36
C VAL A 57 12.65 -17.87 26.42
N ALA A 58 13.57 -17.10 25.81
CA ALA A 58 14.99 -17.40 25.80
C ALA A 58 15.74 -16.97 27.08
N GLY A 59 15.06 -16.33 28.05
CA GLY A 59 15.69 -15.76 29.23
C GLY A 59 16.62 -14.57 28.93
N LYS A 60 16.41 -13.91 27.80
CA LYS A 60 17.19 -12.78 27.29
C LYS A 60 16.50 -11.45 27.56
N THR A 61 17.23 -10.37 27.40
CA THR A 61 16.70 -9.01 27.57
C THR A 61 16.30 -8.41 26.23
N TYR A 62 15.12 -7.80 26.20
CA TYR A 62 14.67 -7.01 25.04
C TYR A 62 15.25 -5.60 25.12
N THR A 63 15.91 -5.16 24.07
CA THR A 63 16.35 -3.77 23.89
C THR A 63 15.49 -3.10 22.82
N ALA A 64 14.86 -1.98 23.17
CA ALA A 64 14.06 -1.23 22.22
C ALA A 64 14.96 -0.49 21.21
N GLY A 65 14.70 -0.69 19.91
CA GLY A 65 15.33 0.10 18.87
C GLY A 65 14.68 1.48 18.71
N THR A 66 15.34 2.36 17.97
CA THR A 66 14.85 3.74 17.69
C THR A 66 13.75 3.80 16.63
N SER A 67 13.44 2.66 15.97
CA SER A 67 12.43 2.54 14.91
C SER A 67 11.55 1.31 15.16
N ALA A 68 10.29 1.34 14.70
CA ALA A 68 9.37 0.20 14.80
C ALA A 68 9.97 -1.04 14.13
N GLY A 69 10.09 -2.15 14.87
CA GLY A 69 10.71 -3.40 14.43
C GLY A 69 12.23 -3.47 14.57
N GLY A 70 12.85 -2.43 15.14
CA GLY A 70 14.28 -2.36 15.41
C GLY A 70 14.70 -2.92 16.77
N GLY A 71 13.76 -3.46 17.56
CA GLY A 71 14.09 -4.09 18.83
C GLY A 71 14.96 -5.32 18.65
N THR A 72 15.92 -5.52 19.54
CA THR A 72 16.82 -6.68 19.49
C THR A 72 16.81 -7.46 20.78
N CYS A 73 17.15 -8.74 20.66
CA CYS A 73 17.18 -9.68 21.76
C CYS A 73 18.63 -10.07 22.08
N ALA A 74 19.10 -9.69 23.27
CA ALA A 74 20.44 -9.99 23.74
C ALA A 74 20.38 -10.79 25.05
#